data_AF-A0A7S3LDE1-F1
#
_entry.id   AF-A0A7S3LDE1-F1
#
_cell.length_a   1.000
_cell.length_b   1.000
_cell.length_c   1.000
_cell.angle_alpha   90.00
_cell.angle_beta   90.00
_cell.angle_gamma   90.00
#
_symmetry.space_group_name_H-M   'P 1'
#
loop_
_entity.id
_entity.type
_entity.pdbx_description
1 polymer ?
#
loop_
_entity_poly.entity_id
_entity_poly.type
_entity_poly.pdbx_seq_one_letter_code
_entity_poly.pdbx_strand_id
1 'polypeptide(L)'
;KQSTPVLVQRNYCRAEKNRHPFAILDTVSFVLEKLERKMKDSSTDYASVAGDGTLPVVQGVTIPSTVEVIAPSAMNGGYQFSVDVEGRHVLVAVPVGGVKEGQQFHALVMNNDMDGTATTGGHNIPTGRWRDDLCDCLNNPTLCCFTWLCTPVILGQILTRNKMDWFGSPLEGRVTFLSAFKVMLFIFVSYGLADAVMGYITYPYTAVEYNEETGVYTLPDNIPSWVSIVDLIHQILTYIYSIFIVIVLVRTRKHIRTKYQIPESSCQGCEDCCCSLWCSPCTICQIGRHTADYSQYNPSWCSETGFGPTVPEVV
;
A
#
# COMPACT_ATOMS: atom_id res chain seq x y z
N LYS A 1 24.52 52.49 -15.76
CA LYS A 1 24.78 51.52 -14.67
C LYS A 1 23.55 51.48 -13.78
N GLN A 2 22.56 50.66 -14.15
CA GLN A 2 21.36 50.41 -13.36
C GLN A 2 21.65 49.25 -12.42
N SER A 3 21.53 49.50 -11.12
CA SER A 3 21.69 48.52 -10.05
C SER A 3 20.38 47.74 -9.87
N THR A 4 20.40 46.46 -10.22
CA THR A 4 19.38 45.46 -9.85
C THR A 4 19.38 45.23 -8.33
N PRO A 5 18.21 45.17 -7.66
CA PRO A 5 18.15 44.75 -6.27
C PRO A 5 18.27 43.22 -6.17
N VAL A 6 19.15 42.80 -5.24
CA VAL A 6 19.38 41.41 -4.82
C VAL A 6 18.15 40.92 -4.07
N LEU A 7 17.50 39.88 -4.60
CA LEU A 7 16.40 39.18 -3.94
C LEU A 7 16.96 38.32 -2.80
N VAL A 8 16.80 38.81 -1.57
CA VAL A 8 17.14 38.06 -0.35
C VAL A 8 16.02 37.04 -0.09
N GLN A 9 16.30 35.76 -0.35
CA GLN A 9 15.48 34.65 0.14
C GLN A 9 15.55 34.61 1.68
N ARG A 10 14.55 35.19 2.34
CA ARG A 10 14.31 35.07 3.79
C ARG A 10 13.17 34.09 4.05
N ASN A 11 13.55 32.92 4.59
CA ASN A 11 12.83 32.09 5.54
C ASN A 11 11.28 32.21 5.58
N TYR A 12 10.61 31.43 4.73
CA TYR A 12 9.22 31.03 4.96
C TYR A 12 9.19 29.82 5.90
N CYS A 13 9.13 30.07 7.21
CA CYS A 13 8.59 29.14 8.21
C CYS A 13 8.42 29.89 9.54
N ARG A 14 7.55 30.90 9.55
CA ARG A 14 6.99 31.46 10.79
C ARG A 14 5.50 31.18 10.78
N ALA A 15 5.16 29.96 11.18
CA ALA A 15 3.79 29.51 11.32
C ALA A 15 3.07 30.34 12.38
N GLU A 16 1.93 30.86 11.97
CA GLU A 16 1.02 31.69 12.74
C GLU A 16 0.38 30.84 13.84
N LYS A 17 0.74 31.15 15.08
CA LYS A 17 0.28 30.45 16.28
C LYS A 17 -1.04 31.07 16.72
N ASN A 18 -2.16 30.65 16.14
CA ASN A 18 -3.48 30.90 16.72
C ASN A 18 -4.52 29.81 16.38
N ARG A 19 -4.75 28.96 17.39
CA ARG A 19 -5.97 28.24 17.83
C ARG A 19 -6.73 27.34 16.83
N HIS A 20 -6.92 26.09 17.30
CA HIS A 20 -7.88 25.04 16.93
C HIS A 20 -7.45 23.70 16.27
N PRO A 21 -6.18 23.39 15.94
CA PRO A 21 -5.87 22.04 15.42
C PRO A 21 -5.69 20.95 16.50
N PHE A 22 -5.66 21.29 17.79
CA PHE A 22 -5.33 20.30 18.85
C PHE A 22 -6.48 19.34 19.24
N ALA A 23 -7.75 19.75 19.12
CA ALA A 23 -8.87 18.84 19.37
C ALA A 23 -8.93 17.67 18.36
N ILE A 24 -8.35 17.88 17.17
CA ILE A 24 -8.26 16.89 16.10
C ILE A 24 -7.22 15.82 16.46
N LEU A 25 -6.06 16.21 17.00
CA LEU A 25 -5.02 15.27 17.44
C LEU A 25 -5.49 14.42 18.62
N ASP A 26 -6.27 14.98 19.55
CA ASP A 26 -6.82 14.23 20.68
C ASP A 26 -7.87 13.21 20.25
N THR A 27 -8.71 13.55 19.27
CA THR A 27 -9.72 12.62 18.72
C THR A 27 -9.06 11.51 17.92
N VAL A 28 -8.02 11.82 17.13
CA VAL A 28 -7.23 10.82 16.41
C VAL A 28 -6.51 9.91 17.41
N SER A 29 -5.89 10.47 18.46
CA SER A 29 -5.25 9.69 19.52
C SER A 29 -6.24 8.73 20.20
N PHE A 30 -7.44 9.18 20.54
CA PHE A 30 -8.49 8.33 21.14
C PHE A 30 -8.97 7.21 20.22
N VAL A 31 -9.15 7.51 18.92
CA VAL A 31 -9.53 6.50 17.92
C VAL A 31 -8.40 5.49 17.73
N LEU A 32 -7.15 5.94 17.65
CA LEU A 32 -5.97 5.09 17.57
C LEU A 32 -5.84 4.18 18.80
N GLU A 33 -6.05 4.72 20.00
CA GLU A 33 -5.99 3.93 21.25
C GLU A 33 -7.10 2.85 21.30
N LYS A 34 -8.30 3.15 20.80
CA LYS A 34 -9.38 2.15 20.68
C LYS A 34 -9.09 1.11 19.61
N LEU A 35 -8.49 1.50 18.49
CA LEU A 35 -8.10 0.58 17.42
C LEU A 35 -6.96 -0.32 17.87
N GLU A 36 -5.98 0.22 18.60
CA GLU A 36 -4.88 -0.52 19.18
C GLU A 36 -5.37 -1.57 20.18
N ARG A 37 -6.32 -1.19 21.06
CA ARG A 37 -6.98 -2.16 21.97
C ARG A 37 -7.66 -3.29 21.20
N LYS A 38 -8.47 -2.97 20.19
CA LYS A 38 -9.12 -3.99 19.34
C LYS A 38 -8.11 -4.87 18.58
N MET A 39 -7.00 -4.30 18.12
CA MET A 39 -5.95 -5.05 17.44
C MET A 39 -5.21 -5.99 18.39
N LYS A 40 -4.98 -5.56 19.64
CA LYS A 40 -4.37 -6.38 20.68
C LYS A 40 -5.25 -7.57 21.03
N ASP A 41 -6.56 -7.35 21.12
CA ASP A 41 -7.54 -8.41 21.33
C ASP A 41 -7.52 -9.43 20.17
N SER A 42 -7.50 -8.96 18.92
CA SER A 42 -7.46 -9.82 17.73
C SER A 42 -6.12 -10.55 17.51
N SER A 43 -5.02 -10.05 18.10
CA SER A 43 -3.70 -10.69 18.02
C SER A 43 -3.56 -11.86 19.00
N THR A 44 -4.45 -11.96 20.00
CA THR A 44 -4.39 -13.02 21.03
C THR A 44 -4.79 -14.38 20.46
N ASP A 45 -5.58 -14.41 19.37
CA ASP A 45 -5.99 -15.67 18.72
C ASP A 45 -4.89 -16.33 17.88
N TYR A 46 -3.87 -15.58 17.44
CA TYR A 46 -2.75 -16.15 16.67
C TYR A 46 -1.59 -16.68 17.54
N ALA A 47 -1.57 -16.35 18.84
CA ALA A 47 -0.49 -16.76 19.74
C ALA A 47 -0.68 -18.16 20.36
N SER A 48 -1.80 -18.86 20.08
CA SER A 48 -2.12 -20.16 20.70
C SER A 48 -1.67 -21.40 19.90
N VAL A 49 -1.00 -21.22 18.76
CA VAL A 49 -0.42 -22.33 17.95
C VAL A 49 1.11 -22.29 17.96
N ALA A 50 1.71 -21.89 19.08
CA ALA A 50 3.11 -22.18 19.37
C ALA A 50 3.16 -23.38 20.33
N GLY A 51 2.86 -24.56 19.79
CA GLY A 51 3.13 -25.81 20.48
C GLY A 51 4.63 -25.95 20.73
N ASP A 52 4.98 -26.33 21.95
CA ASP A 52 6.33 -26.71 22.40
C ASP A 52 6.79 -27.97 21.66
N GLY A 53 7.13 -27.78 20.38
CA GLY A 53 7.71 -28.79 19.51
C GLY A 53 9.21 -28.51 19.43
N THR A 54 9.98 -29.20 20.26
CA THR A 54 11.41 -29.38 20.05
C THR A 54 11.61 -30.11 18.72
N LEU A 55 11.68 -29.35 17.63
CA LEU A 55 12.01 -29.90 16.31
C LEU A 55 13.43 -30.46 16.38
N PRO A 56 13.65 -31.70 15.93
CA PRO A 56 14.98 -32.28 15.88
C PRO A 56 15.85 -31.41 14.98
N VAL A 57 17.05 -31.09 15.46
CA VAL A 57 18.10 -30.45 14.66
C VAL A 57 18.47 -31.40 13.53
N VAL A 58 17.85 -31.19 12.37
CA VAL A 58 18.19 -31.89 11.13
C VAL A 58 19.57 -31.37 10.70
N GLN A 59 20.58 -32.24 10.84
CA GLN A 59 21.94 -31.98 10.37
C GLN A 59 21.91 -31.51 8.92
N GLY A 60 22.73 -30.51 8.59
CA GLY A 60 22.73 -29.79 7.32
C GLY A 60 22.80 -30.72 6.10
N VAL A 61 21.65 -31.00 5.52
CA VAL A 61 21.54 -31.61 4.19
C VAL A 61 21.99 -30.55 3.19
N THR A 62 23.17 -30.75 2.62
CA THR A 62 23.63 -30.05 1.41
C THR A 62 22.68 -30.38 0.27
N ILE A 63 21.87 -29.40 -0.13
CA ILE A 63 20.96 -29.54 -1.27
C ILE A 63 21.84 -29.55 -2.54
N PRO A 64 21.71 -30.55 -3.41
CA PRO A 64 22.43 -30.57 -4.68
C PRO A 64 22.00 -29.37 -5.53
N SER A 65 22.95 -28.73 -6.22
CA SER A 65 22.71 -27.56 -7.10
C SER A 65 21.79 -27.86 -8.28
N THR A 66 21.51 -29.13 -8.54
CA THR A 66 20.59 -29.62 -9.56
C THR A 66 19.69 -30.68 -8.96
N VAL A 67 18.39 -30.56 -9.20
CA VAL A 67 17.39 -31.57 -8.84
C VAL A 67 16.82 -32.17 -10.13
N GLU A 68 16.68 -33.49 -10.17
CA GLU A 68 16.00 -34.17 -11.26
C GLU A 68 14.49 -34.09 -11.03
N VAL A 69 13.76 -33.53 -11.99
CA VAL A 69 12.32 -33.34 -11.93
C VAL A 69 11.64 -33.92 -13.16
N ILE A 70 10.45 -34.47 -12.95
CA ILE A 70 9.57 -34.94 -14.02
C ILE A 70 8.55 -33.85 -14.31
N ALA A 71 8.53 -33.34 -15.54
CA ALA A 71 7.58 -32.31 -15.94
C ALA A 71 6.13 -32.86 -15.94
N PRO A 72 5.19 -32.29 -15.16
CA PRO A 72 3.81 -32.77 -15.13
C PRO A 72 3.01 -32.38 -16.39
N SER A 73 3.51 -31.42 -17.17
CA SER A 73 2.95 -30.98 -18.44
C SER A 73 4.04 -30.35 -19.30
N ALA A 74 3.76 -30.07 -20.57
CA ALA A 74 4.68 -29.35 -21.43
C ALA A 74 4.85 -27.89 -20.95
N MET A 75 6.08 -27.47 -20.68
CA MET A 75 6.40 -26.13 -20.18
C MET A 75 7.41 -25.44 -21.10
N ASN A 76 7.22 -24.14 -21.31
CA ASN A 76 8.15 -23.31 -22.06
C ASN A 76 9.42 -23.04 -21.24
N GLY A 77 10.56 -22.84 -21.93
CA GLY A 77 11.82 -22.55 -21.25
C GLY A 77 11.78 -21.24 -20.47
N GLY A 78 12.49 -21.21 -19.33
CA GLY A 78 12.53 -20.06 -18.41
C GLY A 78 11.39 -20.01 -17.40
N TYR A 79 10.40 -20.89 -17.50
CA TYR A 79 9.35 -21.01 -16.48
C TYR A 79 9.93 -21.46 -15.14
N GLN A 80 9.40 -20.98 -14.02
CA GLN A 80 9.85 -21.35 -12.68
C GLN A 80 8.70 -21.96 -11.90
N PHE A 81 8.97 -23.01 -11.13
CA PHE A 81 7.96 -23.65 -10.28
C PHE A 81 8.60 -24.23 -9.02
N SER A 82 7.78 -24.37 -7.98
CA SER A 82 8.21 -24.94 -6.70
C SER A 82 8.07 -26.45 -6.71
N VAL A 83 9.10 -27.15 -6.27
CA VAL A 83 9.17 -28.60 -6.16
C VAL A 83 9.44 -28.95 -4.71
N ASP A 84 8.73 -29.95 -4.19
CA ASP A 84 9.02 -30.49 -2.87
C ASP A 84 10.13 -31.54 -2.98
N VAL A 85 11.29 -31.23 -2.43
CA VAL A 85 12.46 -32.12 -2.38
C VAL A 85 12.77 -32.36 -0.92
N GLU A 86 12.54 -33.59 -0.46
CA GLU A 86 12.80 -34.00 0.93
C GLU A 86 12.07 -33.15 1.99
N GLY A 87 10.83 -32.71 1.70
CA GLY A 87 10.02 -31.89 2.61
C GLY A 87 10.37 -30.40 2.59
N ARG A 88 11.15 -29.95 1.59
CA ARG A 88 11.49 -28.55 1.37
C ARG A 88 10.98 -28.10 0.01
N HIS A 89 10.27 -26.98 0.00
CA HIS A 89 9.87 -26.31 -1.23
C HIS A 89 11.06 -25.56 -1.85
N VAL A 90 11.51 -26.03 -3.00
CA VAL A 90 12.65 -25.48 -3.74
C VAL A 90 12.17 -24.92 -5.07
N LEU A 91 12.56 -23.69 -5.42
CA LEU A 91 12.22 -23.08 -6.70
C LEU A 91 13.21 -23.56 -7.78
N VAL A 92 12.69 -24.12 -8.85
CA VAL A 92 13.49 -24.63 -9.98
C VAL A 92 13.07 -23.97 -11.29
N ALA A 93 14.01 -23.81 -12.22
CA ALA A 93 13.75 -23.23 -13.54
C ALA A 93 13.78 -24.27 -14.66
N VAL A 94 12.85 -24.14 -15.61
CA VAL A 94 12.77 -24.94 -16.84
C VAL A 94 13.87 -24.50 -17.81
N PRO A 95 14.64 -25.43 -18.41
CA PRO A 95 15.70 -25.11 -19.35
C PRO A 95 15.19 -24.35 -20.56
N VAL A 96 16.05 -23.55 -21.20
CA VAL A 96 15.70 -22.60 -22.29
C VAL A 96 14.98 -23.28 -23.48
N GLY A 97 15.17 -24.59 -23.69
CA GLY A 97 14.48 -25.37 -24.73
C GLY A 97 13.06 -25.83 -24.38
N GLY A 98 12.56 -25.52 -23.19
CA GLY A 98 11.32 -26.09 -22.66
C GLY A 98 11.46 -27.58 -22.33
N VAL A 99 10.37 -28.15 -21.81
CA VAL A 99 10.26 -29.57 -21.48
C VAL A 99 8.90 -30.09 -21.90
N LYS A 100 8.84 -31.35 -22.33
CA LYS A 100 7.58 -32.05 -22.64
C LYS A 100 6.98 -32.68 -21.39
N GLU A 101 5.68 -32.94 -21.41
CA GLU A 101 5.01 -33.72 -20.37
C GLU A 101 5.69 -35.08 -20.17
N GLY A 102 5.93 -35.45 -18.92
CA GLY A 102 6.63 -36.68 -18.53
C GLY A 102 8.14 -36.66 -18.74
N GLN A 103 8.71 -35.60 -19.32
CA GLN A 103 10.16 -35.51 -19.54
C GLN A 103 10.89 -35.29 -18.21
N GLN A 104 11.88 -36.13 -17.95
CA GLN A 104 12.85 -35.93 -16.88
C GLN A 104 13.87 -34.88 -17.32
N PHE A 105 14.15 -33.92 -16.45
CA PHE A 105 15.20 -32.93 -16.69
C PHE A 105 15.86 -32.52 -15.37
N HIS A 106 17.13 -32.13 -15.47
CA HIS A 106 17.85 -31.54 -14.34
C HIS A 106 17.52 -30.05 -14.30
N ALA A 107 16.77 -29.66 -13.29
CA ALA A 107 16.48 -28.27 -13.04
C ALA A 107 17.52 -27.70 -12.08
N LEU A 108 18.02 -26.50 -12.40
CA LEU A 108 18.91 -25.77 -11.50
C LEU A 108 18.09 -25.31 -10.30
N VAL A 109 18.53 -25.72 -9.11
CA VAL A 109 17.97 -25.22 -7.86
C VAL A 109 18.39 -23.76 -7.74
N MET A 110 17.42 -22.86 -7.71
CA MET A 110 17.71 -21.48 -7.31
C MET A 110 17.84 -21.48 -5.80
N ASN A 111 19.08 -21.65 -5.33
CA ASN A 111 19.40 -21.39 -3.94
C ASN A 111 19.06 -19.92 -3.68
N ASN A 112 18.04 -19.66 -2.88
CA ASN A 112 17.81 -18.35 -2.25
C ASN A 112 18.88 -18.04 -1.19
N ASP A 113 20.08 -18.61 -1.32
CA ASP A 113 21.18 -18.36 -0.42
C ASP A 113 21.51 -16.87 -0.50
N MET A 114 21.42 -16.24 0.67
CA MET A 114 21.56 -14.81 0.96
C MET A 114 22.90 -14.17 0.53
N ASP A 115 23.71 -14.82 -0.29
CA ASP A 115 25.05 -14.35 -0.61
C ASP A 115 25.08 -13.50 -1.89
N GLY A 116 24.40 -12.34 -1.79
CA GLY A 116 24.82 -11.02 -2.28
C GLY A 116 25.38 -10.82 -3.69
N THR A 117 25.45 -11.82 -4.57
CA THR A 117 26.06 -11.71 -5.89
C THR A 117 25.00 -11.77 -6.97
N ALA A 118 24.50 -10.57 -7.24
CA ALA A 118 23.55 -10.26 -8.29
C ALA A 118 24.06 -10.68 -9.67
N THR A 119 23.58 -11.82 -10.20
CA THR A 119 23.59 -12.08 -11.65
C THR A 119 22.59 -13.17 -11.99
N THR A 120 21.34 -12.78 -12.23
CA THR A 120 20.47 -13.23 -13.35
C THR A 120 19.05 -12.74 -13.10
N GLY A 121 18.74 -11.51 -13.52
CA GLY A 121 17.43 -10.97 -13.98
C GLY A 121 16.11 -11.28 -13.23
N GLY A 122 16.13 -12.04 -12.14
CA GLY A 122 14.98 -12.46 -11.37
C GLY A 122 14.52 -11.34 -10.46
N HIS A 123 13.21 -11.14 -10.42
CA HIS A 123 12.51 -10.22 -9.54
C HIS A 123 12.71 -10.57 -8.05
N ASN A 124 13.88 -10.27 -7.52
CA ASN A 124 14.15 -10.44 -6.10
C ASN A 124 13.54 -9.25 -5.34
N ILE A 125 12.30 -9.43 -4.86
CA ILE A 125 11.73 -8.52 -3.86
C ILE A 125 12.62 -8.63 -2.60
N PRO A 126 13.20 -7.53 -2.10
CA PRO A 126 14.10 -7.60 -0.97
C PRO A 126 13.37 -8.05 0.30
N THR A 127 13.86 -9.09 0.96
CA THR A 127 13.41 -9.50 2.29
C THR A 127 14.23 -8.77 3.36
N GLY A 128 13.62 -8.39 4.48
CA GLY A 128 14.29 -7.74 5.60
C GLY A 128 14.44 -6.22 5.48
N ARG A 129 14.07 -5.63 4.33
CA ARG A 129 14.08 -4.16 4.13
C ARG A 129 13.08 -3.73 3.05
N TRP A 130 12.66 -2.47 3.12
CA TRP A 130 11.90 -1.85 2.03
C TRP A 130 12.75 -1.73 0.76
N ARG A 131 12.09 -1.74 -0.40
CA ARG A 131 12.76 -1.54 -1.70
C ARG A 131 13.31 -0.13 -1.81
N ASP A 132 12.49 0.84 -1.40
CA ASP A 132 12.79 2.27 -1.39
C ASP A 132 12.48 2.86 -0.01
N ASP A 133 13.06 4.02 0.31
CA ASP A 133 12.74 4.75 1.53
C ASP A 133 11.35 5.40 1.43
N LEU A 134 10.81 5.82 2.58
CA LEU A 134 9.47 6.40 2.64
C LEU A 134 9.36 7.69 1.81
N CYS A 135 10.38 8.55 1.86
CA CYS A 135 10.42 9.84 1.16
C CYS A 135 10.84 9.73 -0.31
N ASP A 136 11.19 8.55 -0.80
CA ASP A 136 11.50 8.29 -2.20
C ASP A 136 10.25 8.24 -3.09
N CYS A 137 9.11 8.74 -2.63
CA CYS A 137 7.84 8.73 -3.37
C CYS A 137 8.00 9.41 -4.75
N LEU A 138 8.87 10.41 -4.87
CA LEU A 138 9.16 11.15 -6.10
C LEU A 138 10.00 10.39 -7.13
N ASN A 139 10.63 9.26 -6.78
CA ASN A 139 11.38 8.44 -7.73
C ASN A 139 10.47 7.80 -8.80
N ASN A 140 9.15 7.79 -8.57
CA ASN A 140 8.15 7.48 -9.58
C ASN A 140 7.04 8.54 -9.53
N PRO A 141 7.20 9.68 -10.23
CA PRO A 141 6.29 10.81 -10.13
C PRO A 141 4.88 10.43 -10.59
N THR A 142 4.77 9.53 -11.57
CA THR A 142 3.51 8.97 -12.05
C THR A 142 2.73 8.28 -10.92
N LEU A 143 3.37 7.35 -10.20
CA LEU A 143 2.74 6.69 -9.05
C LEU A 143 2.43 7.68 -7.93
N CYS A 144 3.32 8.64 -7.66
CA CYS A 144 3.10 9.68 -6.66
C CYS A 144 1.87 10.54 -6.98
N CYS A 145 1.76 11.06 -8.21
CA CYS A 145 0.59 11.83 -8.64
C CYS A 145 -0.71 11.03 -8.49
N PHE A 146 -0.69 9.72 -8.76
CA PHE A 146 -1.89 8.89 -8.60
C PHE A 146 -2.22 8.54 -7.17
N THR A 147 -1.24 8.37 -6.29
CA THR A 147 -1.56 8.20 -4.87
C THR A 147 -2.20 9.46 -4.32
N TRP A 148 -1.78 10.65 -4.75
CA TRP A 148 -2.44 11.91 -4.39
C TRP A 148 -3.87 12.03 -4.93
N LEU A 149 -4.11 11.68 -6.20
CA LEU A 149 -5.43 11.84 -6.82
C LEU A 149 -6.42 10.71 -6.48
N CYS A 150 -5.93 9.48 -6.32
CA CYS A 150 -6.74 8.26 -6.27
C CYS A 150 -6.19 7.25 -5.25
N THR A 151 -5.84 7.71 -4.04
CA THR A 151 -5.35 6.88 -2.92
C THR A 151 -6.09 5.53 -2.77
N PRO A 152 -7.43 5.49 -2.67
CA PRO A 152 -8.14 4.23 -2.44
C PRO A 152 -8.03 3.26 -3.61
N VAL A 153 -7.95 3.77 -4.85
CA VAL A 153 -7.86 2.95 -6.06
C VAL A 153 -6.52 2.22 -6.09
N ILE A 154 -5.42 2.95 -5.87
CA ILE A 154 -4.07 2.35 -5.82
C ILE A 154 -3.96 1.38 -4.64
N LEU A 155 -4.51 1.74 -3.48
CA LEU A 155 -4.56 0.83 -2.33
C LEU A 155 -5.36 -0.45 -2.66
N GLY A 156 -6.49 -0.34 -3.36
CA GLY A 156 -7.28 -1.47 -3.85
C GLY A 156 -6.50 -2.38 -4.80
N GLN A 157 -5.65 -1.83 -5.67
CA GLN A 157 -4.76 -2.62 -6.54
C GLN A 157 -3.68 -3.35 -5.74
N ILE A 158 -3.11 -2.70 -4.73
CA ILE A 158 -2.13 -3.32 -3.82
C ILE A 158 -2.79 -4.45 -3.02
N LEU A 159 -3.99 -4.23 -2.50
CA LEU A 159 -4.74 -5.26 -1.76
C LEU A 159 -5.02 -6.47 -2.65
N THR A 160 -5.53 -6.24 -3.86
CA THR A 160 -5.89 -7.31 -4.79
C THR A 160 -4.68 -8.15 -5.18
N ARG A 161 -3.57 -7.53 -5.58
CA ARG A 161 -2.36 -8.28 -5.98
C ARG A 161 -1.75 -9.08 -4.82
N ASN A 162 -1.89 -8.61 -3.59
CA ASN A 162 -1.39 -9.30 -2.40
C ASN A 162 -2.43 -10.25 -1.78
N LYS A 163 -3.53 -10.54 -2.49
CA LYS A 163 -4.58 -11.46 -2.04
C LYS A 163 -5.14 -11.07 -0.67
N MET A 164 -5.34 -9.77 -0.47
CA MET A 164 -6.01 -9.20 0.70
C MET A 164 -7.43 -8.76 0.34
N ASP A 165 -8.33 -8.79 1.31
CA ASP A 165 -9.66 -8.18 1.18
C ASP A 165 -9.60 -6.65 1.24
N TRP A 166 -10.74 -5.99 1.05
CA TRP A 166 -10.84 -4.53 1.08
C TRP A 166 -10.65 -3.92 2.48
N PHE A 167 -10.52 -4.75 3.53
CA PHE A 167 -10.19 -4.34 4.90
C PHE A 167 -8.71 -4.54 5.25
N GLY A 168 -7.90 -5.06 4.32
CA GLY A 168 -6.48 -5.36 4.54
C GLY A 168 -6.22 -6.67 5.28
N SER A 169 -7.19 -7.60 5.32
CA SER A 169 -7.04 -8.94 5.89
C SER A 169 -6.66 -9.95 4.80
N PRO A 170 -5.78 -10.94 5.07
CA PRO A 170 -5.38 -11.93 4.09
C PRO A 170 -6.54 -12.88 3.73
N LEU A 171 -6.63 -13.25 2.44
CA LEU A 171 -7.60 -14.23 1.94
C LEU A 171 -7.05 -15.66 2.15
N GLU A 172 -7.27 -16.23 3.34
CA GLU A 172 -6.91 -17.62 3.66
C GLU A 172 -7.85 -18.62 2.94
N GLY A 173 -7.68 -18.79 1.63
CA GLY A 173 -8.45 -19.74 0.82
C GLY A 173 -9.91 -19.33 0.54
N ARG A 174 -10.32 -18.13 0.96
CA ARG A 174 -11.65 -17.59 0.67
C ARG A 174 -11.67 -16.97 -0.73
N VAL A 175 -12.43 -17.60 -1.63
CA VAL A 175 -12.83 -16.97 -2.89
C VAL A 175 -13.81 -15.84 -2.58
N THR A 176 -13.37 -14.61 -2.78
CA THR A 176 -14.23 -13.44 -2.63
C THR A 176 -14.88 -13.15 -3.97
N PHE A 177 -16.21 -12.95 -4.00
CA PHE A 177 -16.94 -12.65 -5.23
C PHE A 177 -16.52 -11.32 -5.88
N LEU A 178 -15.94 -10.40 -5.10
CA LEU A 178 -15.46 -9.09 -5.54
C LEU A 178 -13.98 -8.92 -5.15
N SER A 179 -13.14 -8.57 -6.13
CA SER A 179 -11.77 -8.12 -5.90
C SER A 179 -11.76 -6.89 -4.98
N ALA A 180 -10.77 -6.75 -4.10
CA ALA A 180 -10.61 -5.56 -3.25
C ALA A 180 -10.58 -4.26 -4.07
N PHE A 181 -9.97 -4.28 -5.27
CA PHE A 181 -9.94 -3.16 -6.20
C PHE A 181 -11.34 -2.64 -6.55
N LYS A 182 -12.25 -3.52 -7.00
CA LYS A 182 -13.63 -3.15 -7.35
C LYS A 182 -14.38 -2.51 -6.18
N VAL A 183 -14.22 -3.05 -4.98
CA VAL A 183 -14.86 -2.50 -3.77
C VAL A 183 -14.29 -1.12 -3.44
N MET A 184 -12.96 -0.97 -3.45
CA MET A 184 -12.30 0.31 -3.18
C MET A 184 -12.61 1.37 -4.25
N LEU A 185 -12.71 0.96 -5.52
CA LEU A 185 -13.12 1.84 -6.63
C LEU A 185 -14.55 2.32 -6.45
N PHE A 186 -15.47 1.43 -6.08
CA PHE A 186 -16.85 1.80 -5.78
C PHE A 186 -16.94 2.79 -4.61
N ILE A 187 -16.20 2.54 -3.52
CA ILE A 187 -16.10 3.45 -2.37
C ILE A 187 -15.56 4.83 -2.79
N PHE A 188 -14.51 4.87 -3.62
CA PHE A 188 -13.94 6.12 -4.13
C PHE A 188 -14.93 6.92 -5.00
N VAL A 189 -15.55 6.27 -5.99
CA VAL A 189 -16.49 6.93 -6.90
C VAL A 189 -17.74 7.41 -6.16
N SER A 190 -18.29 6.59 -5.25
CA SER A 190 -19.47 6.96 -4.47
C SER A 190 -19.20 8.12 -3.52
N TYR A 191 -18.04 8.12 -2.83
CA TYR A 191 -17.63 9.25 -1.98
C TYR A 191 -17.41 10.52 -2.81
N GLY A 192 -16.69 10.45 -3.94
CA GLY A 192 -16.45 11.60 -4.81
C GLY A 192 -17.74 12.17 -5.41
N LEU A 193 -18.72 11.33 -5.75
CA LEU A 193 -20.04 11.79 -6.20
C LEU A 193 -20.79 12.48 -5.06
N ALA A 194 -20.77 11.92 -3.85
CA ALA A 194 -21.41 12.53 -2.68
C ALA A 194 -20.77 13.88 -2.34
N ASP A 195 -19.44 13.96 -2.37
CA ASP A 195 -18.66 15.19 -2.16
C ASP A 195 -19.05 16.28 -3.17
N ALA A 196 -19.06 15.94 -4.46
CA ALA A 196 -19.44 16.86 -5.53
C ALA A 196 -20.89 17.36 -5.39
N VAL A 197 -21.82 16.49 -5.03
CA VAL A 197 -23.23 16.86 -4.80
C VAL A 197 -23.36 17.79 -3.61
N MET A 198 -22.71 17.47 -2.48
CA MET A 198 -22.75 18.30 -1.28
C MET A 198 -22.13 19.67 -1.54
N GLY A 199 -20.98 19.73 -2.21
CA GLY A 199 -20.32 20.97 -2.62
C GLY A 199 -21.19 21.80 -3.57
N TYR A 200 -21.84 21.17 -4.56
CA TYR A 200 -22.76 21.88 -5.47
C TYR A 200 -23.95 22.50 -4.73
N ILE A 201 -24.51 21.81 -3.74
CA ILE A 201 -25.65 22.29 -2.95
C ILE A 201 -25.23 23.46 -2.03
N THR A 202 -24.04 23.40 -1.42
CA THR A 202 -23.59 24.42 -0.45
C THR A 202 -22.91 25.63 -1.10
N TYR A 203 -22.29 25.47 -2.27
CA TYR A 203 -21.54 26.51 -2.99
C TYR A 203 -22.25 27.87 -3.10
N PRO A 204 -23.53 27.98 -3.54
CA PRO A 204 -24.17 29.28 -3.70
C PRO A 204 -24.38 30.03 -2.37
N TYR A 205 -24.31 29.34 -1.23
CA TYR A 205 -24.50 29.94 0.10
C TYR A 205 -23.18 30.25 0.82
N THR A 206 -22.07 29.68 0.37
CA THR A 206 -20.74 29.87 0.96
C THR A 206 -19.81 30.68 0.06
N ALA A 207 -20.24 31.01 -1.16
CA ALA A 207 -19.52 31.90 -2.05
C ALA A 207 -19.30 33.25 -1.37
N VAL A 208 -18.03 33.61 -1.20
CA VAL A 208 -17.63 34.88 -0.59
C VAL A 208 -17.74 35.97 -1.64
N GLU A 209 -18.51 37.02 -1.36
CA GLU A 209 -18.66 38.15 -2.26
C GLU A 209 -17.56 39.17 -1.98
N TYR A 210 -16.94 39.69 -3.04
CA TYR A 210 -15.97 40.78 -2.93
C TYR A 210 -16.70 42.11 -3.02
N ASN A 211 -16.67 42.90 -1.95
CA ASN A 211 -17.22 44.24 -1.96
C ASN A 211 -16.16 45.23 -2.45
N GLU A 212 -16.33 45.76 -3.67
CA GLU A 212 -15.38 46.69 -4.29
C GLU A 212 -15.20 48.01 -3.53
N GLU A 213 -16.27 48.50 -2.88
CA GLU A 213 -16.24 49.79 -2.17
C GLU A 213 -15.40 49.72 -0.90
N THR A 214 -15.53 48.62 -0.17
CA THR A 214 -14.80 48.39 1.08
C THR A 214 -13.47 47.68 0.86
N GLY A 215 -13.30 47.02 -0.28
CA GLY A 215 -12.18 46.12 -0.55
C GLY A 215 -12.17 44.88 0.35
N VAL A 216 -13.31 44.54 0.96
CA VAL A 216 -13.44 43.44 1.93
C VAL A 216 -14.28 42.30 1.32
N TYR A 217 -13.87 41.09 1.63
CA TYR A 217 -14.62 39.87 1.34
C TYR A 217 -15.68 39.65 2.43
N THR A 218 -16.96 39.67 2.07
CA THR A 218 -18.07 39.47 3.00
C THR A 218 -18.80 38.17 2.71
N LEU A 219 -19.19 37.46 3.78
CA LEU A 219 -20.10 36.33 3.70
C LEU A 219 -21.54 36.84 3.62
N PRO A 220 -22.47 36.10 2.98
CA PRO A 220 -23.88 36.45 2.99
C PRO A 220 -24.43 36.57 4.42
N ASP A 221 -25.14 37.66 4.72
CA ASP A 221 -25.64 37.94 6.08
C ASP A 221 -26.69 36.93 6.59
N ASN A 222 -27.24 36.10 5.70
CA ASN A 222 -28.30 35.14 6.03
C ASN A 222 -28.03 33.76 5.43
N ILE A 223 -27.00 33.08 5.96
CA ILE A 223 -26.75 31.67 5.63
C ILE A 223 -27.86 30.83 6.28
N PRO A 224 -28.66 30.07 5.50
CA PRO A 224 -29.67 29.20 6.06
C PRO A 224 -29.04 28.16 7.02
N SER A 225 -29.66 27.92 8.17
CA SER A 225 -29.13 26.99 9.19
C SER A 225 -28.89 25.57 8.69
N TRP A 226 -29.66 25.12 7.68
CA TRP A 226 -29.47 23.80 7.06
C TRP A 226 -28.11 23.66 6.37
N VAL A 227 -27.52 24.75 5.85
CA VAL A 227 -26.21 24.73 5.18
C VAL A 227 -25.13 24.31 6.17
N SER A 228 -25.15 24.87 7.39
CA SER A 228 -24.20 24.49 8.46
C SER A 228 -24.37 23.03 8.89
N ILE A 229 -25.59 22.49 8.86
CA ILE A 229 -25.85 21.08 9.17
C ILE A 229 -25.28 20.18 8.07
N VAL A 230 -25.50 20.54 6.80
CA VAL A 230 -24.96 19.81 5.63
C VAL A 230 -23.44 19.81 5.65
N ASP A 231 -22.82 20.95 5.95
CA ASP A 231 -21.36 21.07 6.09
C ASP A 231 -20.83 20.19 7.24
N LEU A 232 -21.48 20.20 8.41
CA LEU A 232 -21.12 19.32 9.52
C LEU A 232 -21.19 17.83 9.14
N ILE A 233 -22.25 17.42 8.44
CA ILE A 233 -22.40 16.04 7.97
C ILE A 233 -21.28 15.69 6.98
N HIS A 234 -20.97 16.59 6.05
CA HIS A 234 -19.88 16.42 5.09
C HIS A 234 -18.52 16.26 5.76
N GLN A 235 -18.23 17.09 6.78
CA GLN A 235 -17.00 16.96 7.58
C GLN A 235 -16.93 15.61 8.31
N ILE A 236 -18.03 15.16 8.92
CA ILE A 236 -18.10 13.85 9.60
C ILE A 236 -17.85 12.71 8.61
N LEU A 237 -18.49 12.73 7.44
CA LEU A 237 -18.31 11.71 6.40
C LEU A 237 -16.86 11.67 5.89
N THR A 238 -16.28 12.84 5.64
CA THR A 238 -14.87 12.98 5.23
C THR A 238 -13.91 12.44 6.29
N TYR A 239 -14.20 12.67 7.57
CA TYR A 239 -13.41 12.15 8.68
C TYR A 239 -13.51 10.62 8.79
N ILE A 240 -14.71 10.06 8.70
CA ILE A 240 -14.94 8.60 8.71
C ILE A 240 -14.21 7.94 7.53
N TYR A 241 -14.32 8.53 6.34
CA TYR A 241 -13.63 8.07 5.14
C TYR A 241 -12.11 8.07 5.32
N SER A 242 -11.55 9.17 5.84
CA SER A 242 -10.11 9.31 6.08
C SER A 242 -9.60 8.30 7.09
N ILE A 243 -10.32 8.09 8.21
CA ILE A 243 -9.99 7.04 9.20
C ILE A 243 -10.01 5.66 8.55
N PHE A 244 -11.05 5.36 7.77
CA PHE A 244 -11.17 4.08 7.08
C PHE A 244 -9.95 3.81 6.18
N ILE A 245 -9.54 4.79 5.36
CA ILE A 245 -8.36 4.67 4.49
C ILE A 245 -7.08 4.43 5.30
N VAL A 246 -6.88 5.18 6.40
CA VAL A 246 -5.71 5.00 7.27
C VAL A 246 -5.70 3.60 7.88
N ILE A 247 -6.83 3.10 8.40
CA ILE A 247 -6.92 1.74 8.98
C ILE A 247 -6.51 0.69 7.94
N VAL A 248 -7.06 0.76 6.74
CA VAL A 248 -6.75 -0.20 5.67
C VAL A 248 -5.27 -0.11 5.28
N LEU A 249 -4.72 1.10 5.19
CA LEU A 249 -3.31 1.32 4.86
C LEU A 249 -2.37 0.76 5.93
N VAL A 250 -2.67 0.98 7.22
CA VAL A 250 -1.91 0.43 8.35
C VAL A 250 -1.89 -1.10 8.28
N ARG A 251 -3.07 -1.72 8.08
CA ARG A 251 -3.18 -3.19 7.99
C ARG A 251 -2.41 -3.74 6.80
N THR A 252 -2.55 -3.10 5.64
CA THR A 252 -1.81 -3.46 4.42
C THR A 252 -0.31 -3.39 4.66
N ARG A 253 0.18 -2.28 5.22
CA ARG A 253 1.60 -2.08 5.49
C ARG A 253 2.14 -3.12 6.46
N LYS A 254 1.43 -3.36 7.57
CA LYS A 254 1.78 -4.36 8.57
C LYS A 254 1.86 -5.75 7.95
N HIS A 255 0.86 -6.13 7.15
CA HIS A 255 0.84 -7.41 6.45
C HIS A 255 2.06 -7.59 5.55
N ILE A 256 2.39 -6.59 4.73
CA ILE A 256 3.56 -6.62 3.85
C ILE A 256 4.86 -6.72 4.65
N ARG A 257 5.01 -5.95 5.74
CA ARG A 257 6.19 -6.04 6.60
C ARG A 257 6.37 -7.41 7.21
N THR A 258 5.29 -8.02 7.71
CA THR A 258 5.34 -9.39 8.24
C THR A 258 5.68 -10.38 7.14
N LYS A 259 5.06 -10.27 5.95
CA LYS A 259 5.32 -11.16 4.79
C LYS A 259 6.79 -11.13 4.36
N TYR A 260 7.41 -9.94 4.33
CA TYR A 260 8.80 -9.76 3.88
C TYR A 260 9.79 -9.56 5.03
N GLN A 261 9.42 -9.90 6.27
CA GLN A 261 10.28 -9.82 7.46
C GLN A 261 10.95 -8.45 7.68
N ILE A 262 10.28 -7.35 7.32
CA ILE A 262 10.83 -6.00 7.41
C ILE A 262 10.73 -5.51 8.88
N PRO A 263 11.85 -5.22 9.56
CA PRO A 263 11.86 -4.74 10.95
C PRO A 263 11.48 -3.26 11.04
N GLU A 264 10.98 -2.83 12.21
CA GLU A 264 10.65 -1.42 12.45
C GLU A 264 11.96 -0.65 12.67
N SER A 265 12.03 0.57 12.16
CA SER A 265 13.22 1.41 12.16
C SER A 265 13.09 2.63 13.07
N SER A 266 11.90 3.25 13.14
CA SER A 266 11.74 4.59 13.71
C SER A 266 10.75 4.66 14.88
N CYS A 267 9.64 3.91 14.84
CA CYS A 267 8.59 3.93 15.88
C CYS A 267 8.20 2.49 16.24
N GLN A 268 8.83 1.93 17.27
CA GLN A 268 8.59 0.54 17.64
C GLN A 268 7.14 0.32 18.11
N GLY A 269 6.40 -0.56 17.43
CA GLY A 269 4.99 -0.89 17.64
C GLY A 269 3.99 0.04 16.93
N CYS A 270 4.45 1.18 16.40
CA CYS A 270 3.60 2.26 15.89
C CYS A 270 3.98 2.77 14.50
N GLU A 271 5.07 2.28 13.90
CA GLU A 271 5.61 2.82 12.65
C GLU A 271 4.58 2.80 11.53
N ASP A 272 3.82 1.71 11.40
CA ASP A 272 2.82 1.60 10.36
C ASP A 272 1.70 2.62 10.50
N CYS A 273 1.27 2.89 11.74
CA CYS A 273 0.29 3.92 12.06
C CYS A 273 0.83 5.32 11.74
N CYS A 274 2.03 5.65 12.21
CA CYS A 274 2.64 6.96 11.99
C CYS A 274 2.87 7.22 10.49
N CYS A 275 3.45 6.27 9.75
CA CYS A 275 3.68 6.43 8.32
C CYS A 275 2.36 6.62 7.56
N SER A 276 1.33 5.83 7.87
CA SER A 276 0.03 5.89 7.22
C SER A 276 -0.74 7.17 7.51
N LEU A 277 -0.59 7.75 8.71
CA LEU A 277 -1.26 8.98 9.12
C LEU A 277 -0.56 10.23 8.59
N TRP A 278 0.77 10.30 8.70
CA TRP A 278 1.53 11.53 8.43
C TRP A 278 2.00 11.66 6.97
N CYS A 279 2.20 10.55 6.26
CA CYS A 279 2.40 10.57 4.81
C CYS A 279 1.76 9.33 4.15
N SER A 280 0.43 9.31 4.06
CA SER A 280 -0.31 8.25 3.37
C SER A 280 0.16 8.05 1.92
N PRO A 281 0.34 9.11 1.09
CA PRO A 281 0.78 8.94 -0.29
C PRO A 281 2.17 8.27 -0.39
N CYS A 282 3.11 8.69 0.47
CA CYS A 282 4.45 8.09 0.56
C CYS A 282 4.37 6.60 0.90
N THR A 283 3.57 6.28 1.91
CA THR A 283 3.37 4.92 2.40
C THR A 283 2.81 4.02 1.31
N ILE A 284 1.81 4.49 0.55
CA ILE A 284 1.23 3.75 -0.57
C ILE A 284 2.26 3.57 -1.69
N CYS A 285 3.03 4.60 -2.04
CA CYS A 285 4.10 4.49 -3.03
C CYS A 285 5.16 3.46 -2.63
N GLN A 286 5.60 3.49 -1.36
CA GLN A 286 6.60 2.55 -0.83
C GLN A 286 6.09 1.11 -0.90
N ILE A 287 4.85 0.85 -0.45
CA ILE A 287 4.24 -0.49 -0.52
C ILE A 287 4.04 -0.92 -1.98
N GLY A 288 3.56 0.00 -2.82
CA GLY A 288 3.34 -0.22 -4.23
C GLY A 288 4.62 -0.66 -4.93
N ARG A 289 5.72 0.08 -4.81
CA ARG A 289 7.00 -0.27 -5.45
C ARG A 289 7.67 -1.49 -4.82
N HIS A 290 7.44 -1.74 -3.53
CA HIS A 290 7.96 -2.95 -2.90
C HIS A 290 7.30 -4.20 -3.49
N THR A 291 5.98 -4.16 -3.67
CA THR A 291 5.16 -5.28 -4.18
C THR A 291 5.12 -5.37 -5.70
N ALA A 292 5.77 -4.45 -6.41
CA ALA A 292 5.70 -4.37 -7.87
C ALA A 292 6.89 -3.63 -8.50
N ASP A 293 7.41 -4.19 -9.60
CA ASP A 293 8.51 -3.58 -10.32
C ASP A 293 8.03 -2.64 -11.43
N TYR A 294 7.81 -1.38 -11.06
CA TYR A 294 7.44 -0.32 -12.01
C TYR A 294 8.60 0.15 -12.90
N SER A 295 9.82 -0.40 -12.74
CA SER A 295 10.90 -0.13 -13.71
C SER A 295 10.78 -1.00 -14.96
N GLN A 296 10.15 -2.17 -14.83
CA GLN A 296 9.97 -3.12 -15.93
C GLN A 296 8.58 -3.06 -16.54
N TYR A 297 7.55 -2.82 -15.73
CA TYR A 297 6.17 -2.80 -16.18
C TYR A 297 5.56 -1.41 -16.10
N ASN A 298 4.88 -1.02 -17.19
CA ASN A 298 4.11 0.20 -17.21
C ASN A 298 2.87 0.05 -16.29
N PRO A 299 2.61 1.02 -15.40
CA PRO A 299 1.43 0.99 -14.55
C PRO A 299 0.15 1.11 -15.40
N SER A 300 -0.87 0.33 -15.07
CA SER A 300 -2.21 0.37 -15.68
C SER A 300 -3.27 0.73 -14.64
N TRP A 301 -3.91 1.90 -14.81
CA TRP A 301 -4.74 2.50 -13.76
C TRP A 301 -6.09 1.83 -13.61
N CYS A 302 -6.65 1.33 -14.71
CA CYS A 302 -7.98 0.71 -14.72
C CYS A 302 -7.91 -0.82 -14.61
N SER A 303 -6.76 -1.37 -14.24
CA SER A 303 -6.58 -2.80 -14.01
C SER A 303 -6.74 -3.14 -12.53
N GLU A 304 -7.17 -4.37 -12.25
CA GLU A 304 -7.39 -4.84 -10.87
C GLU A 304 -6.08 -4.95 -10.07
N THR A 305 -4.96 -5.21 -10.75
CA THR A 305 -3.64 -5.44 -10.12
C THR A 305 -2.67 -4.26 -10.30
N GLY A 306 -3.01 -3.26 -11.11
CA GLY A 306 -2.12 -2.17 -11.49
C GLY A 306 -1.24 -2.46 -12.72
N PHE A 307 -1.45 -3.59 -13.41
CA PHE A 307 -0.68 -4.03 -14.57
C PHE A 307 -1.54 -4.44 -15.76
N GLY A 308 -0.94 -4.45 -16.96
CA GLY A 308 -1.58 -4.99 -18.16
C GLY A 308 -1.80 -6.51 -18.08
N PRO A 309 -2.74 -7.06 -18.89
CA PRO A 309 -3.11 -8.48 -18.85
C PRO A 309 -1.97 -9.44 -19.24
N THR A 310 -0.89 -8.93 -19.81
CA THR A 310 0.28 -9.71 -20.23
C THR A 310 1.34 -9.88 -19.14
N VAL A 311 1.22 -9.17 -18.02
CA VAL A 311 2.18 -9.26 -16.91
C VAL A 311 1.81 -10.47 -16.06
N PRO A 312 2.73 -11.44 -15.86
CA PRO A 312 2.46 -12.59 -15.01
C PRO A 312 2.15 -12.11 -13.59
N GLU A 313 1.12 -12.71 -12.99
CA GLU A 313 0.76 -12.41 -11.61
C GLU A 313 1.94 -12.76 -10.70
N VAL A 314 2.55 -11.75 -10.09
CA VAL A 314 3.61 -11.94 -9.10
C VAL A 314 2.93 -12.43 -7.82
N VAL A 315 2.95 -13.75 -7.61
CA VAL A 315 2.38 -14.43 -6.43
C VAL A 315 3.30 -14.29 -5.22
#